data_AF-A0AAW2STM0-F1
#
_entry.id   AF-A0AAW2STM0-F1
#
_cell.length_a   1.000
_cell.length_b   1.000
_cell.length_c   1.000
_cell.angle_alpha   90.00
_cell.angle_beta   90.00
_cell.angle_gamma   90.00
#
_symmetry.space_group_name_H-M   'P 1'
#
loop_
_entity.id
_entity.type
_entity.pdbx_description
1 polymer ?
#
loop_
_entity_poly.entity_id
_entity_poly.type
_entity_poly.pdbx_seq_one_letter_code
_entity_poly.pdbx_strand_id
1 'polypeptide(L)'
;MSCFRLPDTFLRDIEGLMAYFFWNMVTNSKTHWLAREKLCLRKDEGGLGFRRLKENDVALLAKQSWRVAFQPNGILSKVLGQKYYPESNFFEAQLGSSPSYTWRSH
;
A
#
# COMPACT_ATOMS: atom_id res chain seq x y z
N MET A 1 3.00 1.44 8.37
CA MET A 1 4.09 0.73 7.68
C MET A 1 3.44 -0.41 6.93
N SER A 2 3.35 -0.35 5.60
CA SER A 2 2.94 -1.55 4.85
C SER A 2 4.15 -2.47 4.79
N CYS A 3 4.00 -3.71 5.24
CA CYS A 3 5.08 -4.69 5.30
C CYS A 3 5.02 -5.70 4.13
N PHE A 4 3.92 -5.71 3.37
CA PHE A 4 3.70 -6.57 2.23
C PHE A 4 2.54 -6.00 1.40
N ARG A 5 2.52 -6.33 0.12
CA ARG A 5 1.48 -5.90 -0.82
C ARG A 5 0.16 -6.56 -0.47
N LEU A 6 -0.85 -5.75 -0.28
CA LEU A 6 -2.19 -6.24 0.03
C LEU A 6 -2.91 -6.70 -1.25
N PRO A 7 -3.77 -7.73 -1.18
CA PRO A 7 -4.59 -8.13 -2.31
C PRO A 7 -5.52 -6.99 -2.76
N ASP A 8 -5.58 -6.76 -4.08
CA ASP A 8 -6.43 -5.72 -4.66
C ASP A 8 -7.93 -5.92 -4.33
N THR A 9 -8.39 -7.15 -4.14
CA THR A 9 -9.76 -7.46 -3.69
C THR A 9 -10.01 -6.93 -2.28
N PHE A 10 -9.13 -7.28 -1.35
CA PHE A 10 -9.21 -6.85 0.04
C PHE A 10 -9.19 -5.31 0.18
N LEU A 11 -8.30 -4.65 -0.56
CA LEU A 11 -8.26 -3.19 -0.60
C LEU A 11 -9.57 -2.60 -1.11
N ARG A 12 -10.16 -3.21 -2.16
CA ARG A 12 -11.45 -2.77 -2.69
C ARG A 12 -12.59 -2.97 -1.70
N ASP A 13 -12.56 -4.04 -0.90
CA ASP A 13 -13.56 -4.30 0.13
C ASP A 13 -13.49 -3.25 1.24
N ILE A 14 -12.29 -2.92 1.72
CA ILE A 14 -12.09 -1.85 2.72
C ILE A 14 -12.59 -0.51 2.17
N GLU A 15 -12.23 -0.17 0.93
CA GLU A 15 -12.70 1.07 0.31
C GLU A 15 -14.22 1.10 0.13
N GLY A 16 -14.86 -0.07 -0.09
CA GLY A 16 -16.32 -0.21 -0.09
C GLY A 16 -16.92 0.07 1.30
N LEU A 17 -16.32 -0.49 2.36
CA LEU A 17 -16.74 -0.22 3.74
C LEU A 17 -16.57 1.25 4.12
N MET A 18 -15.48 1.90 3.70
CA MET A 18 -15.27 3.33 3.93
C MET A 18 -16.34 4.18 3.23
N ALA A 19 -16.67 3.86 1.98
CA ALA A 19 -17.72 4.56 1.24
C ALA A 19 -19.11 4.33 1.89
N TYR A 20 -19.43 3.09 2.25
CA TYR A 20 -20.67 2.74 2.94
C TYR A 20 -20.79 3.50 4.27
N PHE A 21 -19.73 3.52 5.07
CA PHE A 21 -19.70 4.27 6.33
C PHE A 21 -19.94 5.76 6.10
N PHE A 22 -19.24 6.35 5.14
CA PHE A 22 -19.36 7.77 4.82
C PHE A 22 -20.80 8.16 4.45
N TRP A 23 -21.45 7.41 3.57
CA TRP A 23 -22.81 7.73 3.12
C TRP A 23 -23.88 7.49 4.18
N ASN A 24 -23.75 6.42 4.97
CA ASN A 24 -24.73 6.12 6.01
C ASN A 24 -24.62 7.07 7.21
N MET A 25 -23.41 7.53 7.56
CA MET A 25 -23.22 8.50 8.65
C MET A 25 -23.81 9.88 8.34
N VAL A 26 -23.76 10.34 7.09
CA VAL A 26 -24.16 11.70 6.72
C VAL A 26 -25.67 11.82 6.47
N THR A 27 -26.27 10.81 5.85
CA THR A 27 -27.65 10.92 5.34
C THR A 27 -28.63 9.93 5.95
N ASN A 28 -28.17 9.01 6.81
CA ASN A 28 -28.95 7.83 7.23
C ASN A 28 -29.56 7.06 6.04
N SER A 29 -29.02 7.27 4.84
CA SER A 29 -29.47 6.71 3.58
C SER A 29 -28.44 5.70 3.10
N LYS A 30 -28.91 4.55 2.63
CA LYS A 30 -28.07 3.54 1.97
C LYS A 30 -27.71 3.92 0.52
N THR A 31 -28.12 5.10 0.07
CA THR A 31 -27.96 5.53 -1.32
C THR A 31 -26.58 6.14 -1.51
N HIS A 32 -25.81 5.57 -2.43
CA HIS A 32 -24.53 6.12 -2.87
C HIS A 32 -24.77 7.20 -3.94
N TRP A 33 -24.67 8.48 -3.57
CA TRP A 33 -24.93 9.60 -4.48
C TRP A 33 -23.82 9.84 -5.50
N LEU A 34 -22.61 9.39 -5.21
CA LEU A 34 -21.45 9.54 -6.08
C LEU A 34 -20.70 8.22 -6.21
N ALA A 35 -20.27 7.90 -7.42
CA ALA A 35 -19.39 6.77 -7.68
C ALA A 35 -18.10 6.90 -6.86
N ARG A 36 -17.63 5.76 -6.34
CA ARG A 36 -16.43 5.72 -5.48
C ARG A 36 -15.19 6.31 -6.15
N GLU A 37 -15.01 6.07 -7.44
CA GLU A 37 -13.89 6.60 -8.22
C GLU A 37 -13.86 8.13 -8.19
N LYS A 38 -15.03 8.77 -8.20
CA LYS A 38 -15.16 10.22 -8.09
C LYS A 38 -14.92 10.73 -6.68
N LEU A 39 -15.23 9.96 -5.63
CA LEU A 39 -14.89 10.32 -4.25
C LEU A 39 -13.37 10.43 -4.06
N CYS A 40 -12.62 9.60 -4.79
CA CYS A 40 -11.17 9.58 -4.72
C CYS A 40 -10.47 10.69 -5.52
N LEU A 41 -11.20 11.43 -6.35
CA LEU A 41 -10.66 12.60 -7.03
C LEU A 41 -10.31 13.68 -6.01
N ARG A 42 -9.40 14.58 -6.39
CA ARG A 42 -9.05 15.71 -5.53
C ARG A 42 -10.24 16.66 -5.38
N LYS A 43 -10.23 17.48 -4.33
CA LYS A 43 -11.33 18.42 -4.05
C LYS A 43 -11.51 19.48 -5.15
N ASP A 44 -10.41 19.90 -5.76
CA ASP A 44 -10.38 20.80 -6.92
C ASP A 44 -10.92 20.15 -8.21
N GLU A 45 -10.97 18.83 -8.28
CA GLU A 45 -11.52 18.05 -9.40
C GLU A 45 -12.97 17.60 -9.14
N GLY A 46 -13.62 18.11 -8.09
CA GLY A 46 -14.99 17.76 -7.70
C GLY A 46 -15.12 16.44 -6.93
N GLY A 47 -14.02 15.89 -6.44
CA GLY A 47 -14.03 14.75 -5.52
C GLY A 47 -14.00 15.16 -4.05
N LEU A 48 -13.86 14.16 -3.16
CA LEU A 48 -13.73 14.39 -1.71
C LEU A 48 -12.29 14.23 -1.22
N GLY A 49 -11.36 13.89 -2.10
CA GLY A 49 -9.96 13.64 -1.76
C GLY A 49 -9.74 12.32 -1.03
N PHE A 50 -10.64 11.33 -1.20
CA PHE A 50 -10.45 10.01 -0.61
C PHE A 50 -9.22 9.36 -1.24
N ARG A 51 -8.29 8.86 -0.43
CA ARG A 51 -7.11 8.20 -0.99
C ARG A 51 -7.49 6.82 -1.51
N ARG A 52 -6.97 6.47 -2.69
CA ARG A 52 -7.02 5.08 -3.16
C ARG A 52 -6.03 4.25 -2.35
N LEU A 53 -6.54 3.26 -1.61
CA LEU A 53 -5.73 2.43 -0.73
C LEU A 53 -4.67 1.63 -1.49
N LYS A 54 -4.96 1.22 -2.73
CA LYS A 54 -3.99 0.57 -3.61
C LYS A 54 -2.77 1.45 -3.88
N GLU A 55 -3.01 2.72 -4.22
CA GLU A 55 -1.92 3.68 -4.48
C GLU A 55 -1.16 3.98 -3.20
N ASN A 56 -1.86 4.09 -2.08
CA ASN A 56 -1.24 4.29 -0.77
C ASN A 56 -0.40 3.08 -0.32
N ASP A 57 -0.84 1.85 -0.59
CA ASP A 57 -0.09 0.62 -0.31
C ASP A 57 1.22 0.58 -1.11
N VAL A 58 1.14 0.84 -2.41
CA VAL A 58 2.33 0.94 -3.30
C VAL A 58 3.27 2.05 -2.84
N ALA A 59 2.75 3.23 -2.49
CA ALA A 59 3.58 4.33 -2.00
C ALA A 59 4.29 4.00 -0.68
N LEU A 60 3.61 3.29 0.23
CA LEU A 60 4.18 2.84 1.51
C LEU A 60 5.25 1.77 1.29
N LEU A 61 5.03 0.83 0.37
CA LEU A 61 6.02 -0.17 -0.01
C LEU A 61 7.24 0.48 -0.66
N ALA A 62 7.05 1.39 -1.61
CA ALA A 62 8.14 2.11 -2.26
C ALA A 62 8.98 2.91 -1.26
N LYS A 63 8.34 3.60 -0.31
CA LYS A 63 9.03 4.29 0.79
C LYS A 63 9.86 3.32 1.63
N GLN A 64 9.35 2.11 1.86
CA GLN A 64 10.05 1.10 2.63
C GLN A 64 11.22 0.49 1.85
N SER A 65 11.03 0.15 0.57
CA SER A 65 12.10 -0.29 -0.34
C SER A 65 13.21 0.75 -0.41
N TRP A 66 12.86 2.03 -0.52
CA TRP A 66 13.83 3.13 -0.50
C TRP A 66 14.66 3.17 0.79
N ARG A 67 14.03 2.98 1.96
CA ARG A 67 14.76 2.90 3.23
C ARG A 67 15.70 1.69 3.29
N VAL A 68 15.27 0.55 2.76
CA VAL A 68 16.11 -0.65 2.71
C VAL A 68 17.33 -0.42 1.81
N ALA A 69 17.14 0.23 0.67
CA ALA A 69 18.20 0.53 -0.28
C ALA A 69 19.20 1.60 0.22
N PHE A 70 18.71 2.69 0.82
CA PHE A 70 19.53 3.87 1.12
C PHE A 70 19.83 4.09 2.60
N GLN A 71 19.26 3.28 3.51
CA GLN A 71 19.54 3.34 4.94
C GLN A 71 20.06 1.98 5.46
N PRO A 72 21.33 1.62 5.17
CA PRO A 72 21.88 0.29 5.47
C PRO A 72 21.97 -0.01 6.96
N ASN A 73 22.05 1.02 7.80
CA ASN A 73 22.12 0.87 9.26
C ASN A 73 20.78 0.55 9.93
N GLY A 74 19.66 0.62 9.19
CA GLY A 74 18.34 0.24 9.70
C GLY A 74 18.26 -1.25 10.01
N ILE A 75 17.53 -1.61 11.08
CA ILE A 75 17.34 -3.02 11.48
C ILE A 75 16.76 -3.84 10.33
N LEU A 76 15.74 -3.32 9.63
CA LEU A 76 15.14 -4.02 8.51
C LEU A 76 16.14 -4.24 7.36
N SER A 77 16.93 -3.22 7.02
CA SER A 77 17.94 -3.30 5.96
C SER A 77 18.99 -4.36 6.27
N LYS A 78 19.42 -4.46 7.54
CA LYS A 78 20.35 -5.50 7.99
C LYS A 78 19.75 -6.90 7.93
N VAL A 79 18.53 -7.07 8.43
CA VAL A 79 17.83 -8.37 8.43
C VAL A 79 17.54 -8.85 7.01
N LEU A 80 17.04 -7.97 6.14
CA LEU A 80 16.78 -8.30 4.74
C LEU A 80 18.08 -8.54 3.96
N GLY A 81 19.11 -7.74 4.19
CA GLY A 81 20.42 -7.91 3.57
C GLY A 81 21.04 -9.25 3.90
N GLN A 82 21.13 -9.61 5.18
CA GLN A 82 21.68 -10.90 5.58
C GLN A 82 20.89 -12.10 5.03
N LYS A 83 19.57 -11.95 4.88
CA LYS A 83 18.71 -13.05 4.43
C LYS A 83 18.65 -13.21 2.91
N TYR A 84 18.60 -12.11 2.16
CA TYR A 84 18.27 -12.13 0.72
C TYR A 84 19.41 -11.67 -0.19
N TYR A 85 20.37 -10.89 0.32
CA TYR A 85 21.49 -10.38 -0.47
C TYR A 85 22.75 -10.23 0.40
N PRO A 86 23.30 -11.34 0.95
CA PRO A 86 24.46 -11.26 1.83
C PRO A 86 25.74 -10.81 1.12
N GLU A 87 25.87 -11.11 -0.18
CA GLU A 87 27.05 -10.80 -1.00
C GLU A 87 26.77 -9.75 -2.10
N SER A 88 25.54 -9.24 -2.18
CA SER A 88 25.13 -8.28 -3.21
C SER A 88 24.41 -7.07 -2.61
N ASN A 89 23.82 -6.23 -3.45
CA ASN A 89 23.03 -5.08 -3.02
C ASN A 89 21.52 -5.32 -3.22
N PHE A 90 20.70 -4.45 -2.63
CA PHE A 90 19.24 -4.55 -2.69
C PHE A 90 18.68 -4.57 -4.12
N PHE A 91 19.32 -3.88 -5.08
CA PHE A 91 18.84 -3.80 -6.46
C PHE A 91 19.21 -5.01 -7.31
N GLU A 92 20.28 -5.72 -6.96
CA GLU A 92 20.74 -6.95 -7.62
C GLU A 92 20.16 -8.21 -6.98
N ALA A 93 19.45 -8.06 -5.87
CA ALA A 93 18.90 -9.17 -5.11
C ALA A 93 17.77 -9.88 -5.89
N GLN A 94 17.87 -11.20 -6.01
CA GLN A 94 16.84 -12.02 -6.67
C GLN A 94 15.80 -12.53 -5.65
N LEU A 95 14.62 -12.92 -6.13
CA LEU A 95 13.58 -13.48 -5.25
C LEU A 95 13.98 -14.81 -4.59
N GLY A 96 14.82 -15.61 -5.26
CA GLY A 96 15.19 -16.95 -4.80
C GLY A 96 14.01 -17.93 -4.79
N SER A 97 14.20 -19.10 -4.16
CA SER A 97 13.23 -20.21 -4.19
C SER A 97 12.07 -20.06 -3.19
N SER A 98 12.31 -19.46 -2.01
CA SER A 98 11.29 -19.31 -0.94
C SER A 98 11.33 -17.91 -0.31
N PRO A 99 10.92 -16.87 -1.05
CA PRO A 99 10.86 -15.51 -0.52
C PRO A 99 9.74 -15.36 0.50
N SER A 100 10.00 -14.63 1.60
CA SER A 100 8.90 -14.17 2.46
C SER A 100 7.94 -13.26 1.69
N TYR A 101 6.69 -13.16 2.14
CA TYR A 101 5.71 -12.23 1.57
C TYR A 101 6.20 -10.78 1.52
N THR A 102 6.91 -10.34 2.56
CA THR A 102 7.53 -9.01 2.60
C THR A 102 8.54 -8.84 1.46
N TRP A 103 9.48 -9.76 1.32
CA TRP A 103 10.49 -9.71 0.25
C TRP A 103 9.87 -9.76 -1.16
N ARG A 104 8.85 -10.60 -1.36
CA ARG A 104 8.12 -10.67 -2.65
C ARG A 104 7.40 -9.37 -3.00
N SER A 105 7.11 -8.54 -2.00
CA SER A 105 6.37 -7.29 -2.17
C SER A 105 7.26 -6.09 -2.46
N HIS A 106 8.58 -6.24 -2.33
CA HIS A 106 9.59 -5.22 -2.59
C HIS A 106 10.19 -5.40 -4.00
#